data_AF-A0A959Q9E3-F1
#
_entry.id   AF-A0A959Q9E3-F1
#
_cell.length_a   1.000
_cell.length_b   1.000
_cell.length_c   1.000
_cell.angle_alpha   90.00
_cell.angle_beta   90.00
_cell.angle_gamma   90.00
#
_symmetry.space_group_name_H-M   'P 1'
#
loop_
_entity.id
_entity.type
_entity.pdbx_description
1 polymer ?
#
loop_
_entity_poly.entity_id
_entity_poly.type
_entity_poly.pdbx_seq_one_letter_code
_entity_poly.pdbx_strand_id
1 'polypeptide(L)'
;MRLPVKLSDSFWPSWLYRFIGANLRKDPRILVSGKAGADPDARSKAISCFKFGTTFKTTGYRRHRLSDELVTPYFREEMTVLDIGASDGITSLDLMEKVGFRFRRYFVSDYNLEVRYLWSGARCFFFSPEGACILIAGPLFVSYPG
;
A
#
# COMPACT_ATOMS: atom_id res chain seq x y z
N MET A 1 2.74 25.04 -11.18
CA MET A 1 1.84 23.89 -10.90
C MET A 1 2.10 23.45 -9.46
N ARG A 2 1.11 23.48 -8.55
CA ARG A 2 1.31 23.10 -7.14
C ARG A 2 1.41 21.57 -7.08
N LEU A 3 2.55 21.04 -6.65
CA LEU A 3 2.68 19.60 -6.36
C LEU A 3 1.58 19.22 -5.36
N PRO A 4 0.85 18.11 -5.54
CA PRO A 4 0.03 17.58 -4.47
C PRO A 4 0.96 17.27 -3.29
N VAL A 5 0.78 17.97 -2.17
CA VAL A 5 1.57 17.77 -0.95
C VAL A 5 0.65 17.23 0.14
N LYS A 6 1.09 16.17 0.82
CA LYS A 6 0.46 15.56 1.99
C LYS A 6 1.40 15.64 3.18
N LEU A 7 0.87 15.50 4.39
CA LEU A 7 1.64 15.52 5.63
C LEU A 7 2.22 14.11 5.89
N SER A 8 3.46 14.03 6.36
CA SER A 8 4.11 12.78 6.76
C SER A 8 3.92 12.52 8.25
N ASP A 9 3.51 11.32 8.66
CA ASP A 9 3.33 10.94 10.07
C ASP A 9 4.63 10.81 10.87
N SER A 10 5.80 11.03 10.25
CA SER A 10 7.09 10.89 10.93
C SER A 10 7.44 12.02 11.90
N PHE A 11 6.73 13.15 11.87
CA PHE A 11 7.09 14.34 12.64
C PHE A 11 5.95 14.88 13.51
N TRP A 12 4.71 14.79 13.06
CA TRP A 12 3.60 15.47 13.74
C TRP A 12 3.26 14.78 15.08
N PRO A 13 3.08 15.55 16.16
CA PRO A 13 2.56 15.03 17.42
C PRO A 13 1.20 14.34 17.27
N SER A 14 0.99 13.24 17.99
CA SER A 14 -0.25 12.46 17.93
C SER A 14 -1.51 13.26 18.25
N TRP A 15 -1.43 14.27 19.13
CA TRP A 15 -2.55 15.14 19.47
C TRP A 15 -3.08 15.94 18.28
N LEU A 16 -2.24 16.23 17.28
CA LEU A 16 -2.65 16.92 16.06
C LEU A 16 -3.39 16.01 15.08
N TYR A 17 -3.28 14.68 15.21
CA TYR A 17 -3.82 13.74 14.22
C TYR A 17 -5.33 13.87 14.06
N ARG A 18 -6.05 14.28 15.12
CA ARG A 18 -7.50 14.55 15.06
C ARG A 18 -7.85 15.73 14.14
N PHE A 19 -6.95 16.69 13.96
CA PHE A 19 -7.16 17.87 13.13
C PHE A 19 -6.63 17.72 11.71
N ILE A 20 -5.53 16.97 11.54
CA ILE A 20 -4.83 16.84 10.25
C ILE A 20 -4.97 15.45 9.59
N GLY A 21 -5.64 14.51 10.25
CA GLY A 21 -5.62 13.08 9.93
C GLY A 21 -5.98 12.74 8.48
N ALA A 22 -6.93 13.46 7.87
CA ALA A 22 -7.31 13.26 6.47
C ALA A 22 -6.17 13.56 5.47
N ASN A 23 -5.20 14.38 5.85
CA ASN A 23 -4.03 14.72 5.04
C ASN A 23 -2.75 14.02 5.48
N LEU A 24 -2.81 13.23 6.55
CA LEU A 24 -1.68 12.51 7.08
C LEU A 24 -1.44 11.22 6.29
N ARG A 25 -0.20 10.98 5.92
CA ARG A 25 0.26 9.79 5.20
C ARG A 25 1.36 9.13 6.01
N LYS A 26 1.39 7.79 5.94
CA LYS A 26 2.47 7.01 6.54
C LYS A 26 3.79 7.36 5.84
N ASP A 27 4.83 7.63 6.61
CA ASP A 27 6.14 7.96 6.06
C ASP A 27 6.70 6.81 5.19
N PRO A 28 6.79 6.96 3.87
CA PRO A 28 7.25 5.89 2.98
C PRO A 28 8.75 5.62 3.11
N ARG A 29 9.52 6.50 3.78
CA ARG A 29 10.95 6.28 4.07
C ARG A 29 11.19 5.03 4.92
N ILE A 30 10.18 4.52 5.63
CA ILE A 30 10.30 3.27 6.40
C ILE A 30 10.60 2.06 5.49
N LEU A 31 10.16 2.11 4.23
CA LEU A 31 10.32 1.01 3.26
C LEU A 31 11.78 0.78 2.85
N VAL A 32 12.57 1.85 2.85
CA VAL A 32 13.97 1.83 2.41
C VAL A 32 14.97 1.92 3.57
N SER A 33 14.51 2.29 4.77
CA SER A 33 15.36 2.36 5.97
C SER A 33 15.45 1.04 6.75
N GLY A 34 14.88 -0.05 6.21
CA GLY A 34 14.86 -1.37 6.86
C GLY A 34 13.89 -1.49 8.04
N LYS A 35 13.22 -0.39 8.43
CA LYS A 35 12.28 -0.37 9.57
C LYS A 35 10.88 -0.93 9.24
N ALA A 36 10.54 -1.06 7.96
CA ALA A 36 9.24 -1.57 7.52
C ALA A 36 8.99 -3.05 7.84
N GLY A 37 10.02 -3.85 8.11
CA GLY A 37 9.86 -5.29 8.37
C GLY A 37 9.18 -5.62 9.70
N ALA A 38 9.13 -4.67 10.64
CA ALA A 38 8.62 -4.91 11.99
C ALA A 38 7.10 -4.76 12.12
N ASP A 39 6.43 -4.09 11.19
CA ASP A 39 5.00 -3.80 11.24
C ASP A 39 4.38 -3.87 9.82
N PRO A 40 3.67 -4.97 9.50
CA PRO A 40 3.01 -5.15 8.21
C PRO A 40 1.98 -4.08 7.87
N ASP A 41 1.25 -3.55 8.86
CA ASP A 41 0.25 -2.50 8.63
C ASP A 41 0.93 -1.17 8.31
N ALA A 42 1.99 -0.81 9.03
CA ALA A 42 2.82 0.34 8.69
C ALA A 42 3.41 0.22 7.29
N ARG A 43 3.92 -0.97 6.92
CA ARG A 43 4.44 -1.24 5.57
C ARG A 43 3.36 -1.05 4.50
N SER A 44 2.18 -1.63 4.71
CA SER A 44 1.06 -1.52 3.77
C SER A 44 0.61 -0.07 3.59
N LYS A 45 0.46 0.69 4.69
CA LYS A 45 0.15 2.13 4.66
C LYS A 45 1.23 2.95 3.96
N ALA A 46 2.51 2.62 4.14
CA ALA A 46 3.59 3.29 3.42
C ALA A 46 3.55 3.00 1.91
N ILE A 47 3.29 1.75 1.49
CA ILE A 47 3.10 1.38 0.08
C ILE A 47 1.91 2.13 -0.53
N SER A 48 0.87 2.41 0.25
CA SER A 48 -0.31 3.16 -0.23
C SER A 48 -0.01 4.61 -0.63
N CYS A 49 1.17 5.11 -0.27
CA CYS A 49 1.62 6.43 -0.71
C CYS A 49 2.06 6.45 -2.17
N PHE A 50 2.34 5.30 -2.80
CA PHE A 50 2.85 5.25 -4.16
C PHE A 50 1.72 5.33 -5.18
N LYS A 51 1.97 6.13 -6.23
CA LYS A 51 1.13 6.26 -7.41
C LYS A 51 1.91 5.80 -8.63
N PHE A 52 1.36 4.84 -9.37
CA PHE A 52 1.93 4.35 -10.62
C PHE A 52 0.95 4.71 -11.75
N GLY A 53 1.37 5.61 -12.64
CA GLY A 53 0.47 6.21 -13.63
C GLY A 53 -0.70 6.95 -12.96
N THR A 54 -1.94 6.56 -13.27
CA THR A 54 -3.16 7.11 -12.66
C THR A 54 -3.59 6.38 -11.38
N THR A 55 -2.95 5.27 -11.04
CA THR A 55 -3.43 4.35 -10.00
C THR A 55 -2.61 4.50 -8.72
N PHE A 56 -3.29 4.77 -7.61
CA PHE A 56 -2.68 4.64 -6.28
C PHE A 56 -2.71 3.18 -5.86
N LYS A 57 -1.62 2.68 -5.29
CA LYS A 57 -1.69 1.39 -4.60
C LYS A 57 -2.57 1.59 -3.37
N THR A 58 -3.64 0.81 -3.28
CA THR A 58 -4.51 0.78 -2.09
C THR A 58 -4.38 -0.60 -1.49
N THR A 59 -3.83 -0.66 -0.28
CA THR A 59 -3.62 -1.90 0.46
C THR A 59 -4.12 -1.68 1.89
N GLY A 60 -4.66 -2.73 2.52
CA GLY A 60 -5.19 -2.65 3.87
C GLY A 60 -5.96 -3.89 4.26
N TYR A 61 -5.86 -4.24 5.54
CA TYR A 61 -6.58 -5.36 6.15
C TYR A 61 -8.10 -5.17 6.00
N ARG A 62 -8.83 -6.20 5.56
CA ARG A 62 -10.30 -6.20 5.37
C ARG A 62 -10.85 -5.11 4.45
N ARG A 63 -10.04 -4.57 3.53
CA ARG A 63 -10.49 -3.51 2.60
C ARG A 63 -11.62 -3.95 1.67
N HIS A 64 -11.81 -5.26 1.46
CA HIS A 64 -12.78 -5.83 0.52
C HIS A 64 -13.99 -6.49 1.19
N ARG A 65 -14.30 -6.14 2.44
CA ARG A 65 -15.34 -6.80 3.24
C ARG A 65 -16.65 -7.06 2.49
N LEU A 66 -17.18 -6.06 1.78
CA LEU A 66 -18.45 -6.17 1.04
C LEU A 66 -18.33 -7.10 -0.18
N SER A 67 -17.21 -7.03 -0.90
CA SER A 67 -16.92 -7.96 -2.01
C SER A 67 -16.80 -9.39 -1.48
N ASP A 68 -16.09 -9.57 -0.36
CA ASP A 68 -15.93 -10.89 0.26
C ASP A 68 -17.28 -11.46 0.70
N GLU A 69 -18.14 -10.64 1.32
CA GLU A 69 -19.52 -11.02 1.71
C GLU A 69 -20.35 -11.45 0.48
N LEU A 70 -20.19 -10.77 -0.65
CA LEU A 70 -20.90 -11.10 -1.89
C LEU A 70 -20.43 -12.43 -2.49
N VAL A 71 -19.13 -12.71 -2.49
CA VAL A 71 -18.57 -13.89 -3.17
C VAL A 71 -18.55 -15.17 -2.33
N THR A 72 -18.45 -15.05 -1.00
CA THR A 72 -18.31 -16.19 -0.08
C THR A 72 -19.41 -17.27 -0.28
N PRO A 73 -20.71 -16.94 -0.46
CA PRO A 73 -21.76 -17.94 -0.66
C PRO A 73 -21.58 -18.83 -1.90
N TYR A 74 -20.79 -18.38 -2.87
CA TYR A 74 -20.55 -19.10 -4.12
C TYR A 74 -19.33 -20.02 -4.08
N PHE A 75 -18.48 -19.93 -3.05
CA PHE A 75 -17.29 -20.78 -2.94
C PHE A 75 -17.65 -22.26 -2.76
N ARG A 76 -16.90 -23.13 -3.45
CA ARG A 76 -17.04 -24.60 -3.40
C ARG A 76 -15.67 -25.26 -3.38
N GLU A 77 -15.57 -26.45 -2.80
CA GLU A 77 -14.31 -27.17 -2.59
C GLU A 77 -13.61 -27.56 -3.90
N GLU A 78 -14.35 -27.75 -4.99
CA GLU A 78 -13.80 -28.09 -6.30
C GLU A 78 -13.23 -26.89 -7.08
N MET A 79 -13.48 -25.67 -6.60
CA MET A 79 -13.11 -24.45 -7.32
C MET A 79 -11.60 -24.25 -7.43
N THR A 80 -11.19 -23.72 -8.58
CA THR A 80 -9.86 -23.14 -8.77
C THR A 80 -10.01 -21.64 -8.88
N VAL A 81 -9.40 -20.91 -7.95
CA VAL A 81 -9.49 -19.46 -7.86
C VAL A 81 -8.18 -18.84 -8.34
N LEU A 82 -8.28 -17.74 -9.09
CA LEU A 82 -7.14 -16.90 -9.46
C LEU A 82 -7.45 -15.47 -9.01
N ASP A 83 -6.60 -14.96 -8.13
CA ASP A 83 -6.62 -13.58 -7.67
C ASP A 83 -5.50 -12.79 -8.37
N ILE A 84 -5.89 -11.70 -9.03
CA ILE A 84 -5.02 -10.88 -9.87
C ILE A 84 -4.93 -9.49 -9.27
N GLY A 85 -3.72 -9.02 -9.05
CA GLY A 85 -3.48 -7.72 -8.41
C GLY A 85 -3.52 -7.80 -6.88
N ALA A 86 -3.08 -8.93 -6.32
CA ALA A 86 -3.15 -9.24 -4.89
C ALA A 86 -2.19 -8.41 -4.01
N SER A 87 -1.26 -7.67 -4.61
CA SER A 87 -0.24 -6.82 -3.98
C SER A 87 0.62 -7.58 -2.97
N ASP A 88 0.38 -7.40 -1.67
CA ASP A 88 1.07 -8.10 -0.58
C ASP A 88 0.37 -9.40 -0.17
N GLY A 89 -0.73 -9.76 -0.83
CA GLY A 89 -1.51 -10.98 -0.61
C GLY A 89 -2.43 -10.94 0.61
N ILE A 90 -2.44 -9.85 1.39
CA ILE A 90 -3.20 -9.80 2.65
C ILE A 90 -4.71 -9.95 2.41
N THR A 91 -5.22 -9.34 1.33
CA THR A 91 -6.63 -9.44 0.98
C THR A 91 -7.00 -10.82 0.46
N SER A 92 -6.10 -11.49 -0.26
CA SER A 92 -6.31 -12.87 -0.70
C SER A 92 -6.39 -13.80 0.50
N LEU A 93 -5.51 -13.62 1.50
CA LEU A 93 -5.53 -14.41 2.73
C LEU A 93 -6.82 -14.17 3.53
N ASP A 94 -7.26 -12.92 3.67
CA ASP A 94 -8.53 -12.58 4.34
C ASP A 94 -9.72 -13.35 3.72
N LEU A 95 -9.78 -13.41 2.39
CA LEU A 95 -10.83 -14.16 1.69
C LEU A 95 -10.70 -15.68 1.90
N MET A 96 -9.47 -16.22 1.83
CA MET A 96 -9.23 -17.66 2.07
C MET A 96 -9.68 -18.07 3.48
N GLU A 97 -9.34 -17.29 4.50
CA GLU A 97 -9.76 -17.52 5.89
C GLU A 97 -11.30 -17.47 6.00
N LYS A 98 -11.92 -16.49 5.36
CA LYS A 98 -13.37 -16.28 5.41
C LYS A 98 -14.16 -17.43 4.78
N VAL A 99 -13.66 -18.02 3.69
CA VAL A 99 -14.28 -19.19 3.04
C VAL A 99 -13.86 -20.50 3.69
N GLY A 100 -13.08 -20.46 4.78
CA GLY A 100 -12.60 -21.64 5.50
C GLY A 100 -11.67 -22.51 4.66
N PHE A 101 -10.90 -21.91 3.76
CA PHE A 101 -10.02 -22.61 2.82
C PHE A 101 -10.75 -23.65 1.93
N ARG A 102 -12.05 -23.47 1.68
CA ARG A 102 -12.88 -24.38 0.87
C ARG A 102 -12.73 -24.11 -0.62
N PHE A 103 -11.63 -24.59 -1.19
CA PHE A 103 -11.33 -24.57 -2.63
C PHE A 103 -10.26 -25.62 -2.96
N ARG A 104 -10.15 -26.02 -4.23
CA ARG A 104 -9.18 -27.01 -4.69
C ARG A 104 -7.80 -26.39 -4.84
N ARG A 105 -7.75 -25.18 -5.43
CA ARG A 105 -6.54 -24.41 -5.68
C ARG A 105 -6.84 -22.92 -5.62
N TYR A 106 -5.89 -22.14 -5.12
CA TYR A 106 -5.97 -20.69 -5.11
C TYR A 106 -4.62 -20.13 -5.57
N PHE A 107 -4.63 -19.47 -6.73
CA PHE A 107 -3.48 -18.80 -7.30
C PHE A 107 -3.54 -17.32 -6.96
N VAL A 108 -2.42 -16.78 -6.50
CA VAL A 108 -2.26 -15.38 -6.15
C VAL A 108 -1.21 -14.79 -7.06
N SER A 109 -1.56 -13.70 -7.75
CA SER A 109 -0.65 -13.03 -8.68
C SER A 109 -0.72 -11.51 -8.51
N ASP A 110 0.42 -10.85 -8.66
CA ASP A 110 0.51 -9.40 -8.82
C ASP A 110 1.60 -9.09 -9.84
N TYR A 111 1.55 -7.87 -10.38
CA TYR A 111 2.60 -7.37 -11.23
C TYR A 111 3.78 -6.92 -10.36
N ASN A 112 4.96 -7.49 -10.60
CA ASN A 112 6.15 -7.12 -9.83
C ASN A 112 6.57 -5.67 -10.18
N LEU A 113 6.35 -4.75 -9.24
CA LEU A 113 6.71 -3.35 -9.39
C LEU A 113 8.07 -3.08 -8.76
N GLU A 114 8.97 -2.49 -9.55
CA GLU A 114 10.24 -1.98 -9.08
C GLU A 114 10.13 -0.47 -8.80
N VAL A 115 10.65 -0.04 -7.65
CA VAL A 115 10.81 1.36 -7.30
C VAL A 115 12.26 1.57 -6.90
N ARG A 116 12.93 2.50 -7.56
CA ARG A 116 14.28 2.94 -7.20
C ARG A 116 14.20 4.10 -6.22
N TYR A 117 15.23 4.28 -5.41
CA TYR A 117 15.26 5.39 -4.47
C TYR A 117 16.63 6.06 -4.39
N LEU A 118 16.62 7.34 -4.01
CA LEU A 118 17.81 8.13 -3.75
C LEU A 118 17.60 8.98 -2.50
N TRP A 119 18.58 9.00 -1.61
CA TRP A 119 18.59 9.90 -0.46
C TRP A 119 19.31 11.21 -0.80
N SER A 120 18.72 12.33 -0.38
CA SER A 120 19.37 13.64 -0.40
C SER A 120 19.03 14.39 0.88
N GLY A 121 19.98 14.43 1.81
CA GLY A 121 19.76 14.89 3.19
C GLY A 121 18.65 14.09 3.87
N ALA A 122 17.69 14.77 4.49
CA ALA A 122 16.56 14.15 5.20
C ALA A 122 15.43 13.65 4.27
N ARG A 123 15.57 13.82 2.95
CA ARG A 123 14.55 13.47 1.96
C ARG A 123 14.94 12.22 1.19
N CYS A 124 13.94 11.41 0.88
CA CYS A 124 14.04 10.26 -0.01
C CYS A 124 13.21 10.51 -1.26
N PHE A 125 13.82 10.29 -2.42
CA PHE A 125 13.21 10.42 -3.73
C PHE A 125 12.98 9.02 -4.26
N PHE A 126 11.79 8.74 -4.77
CA PHE A 126 11.43 7.47 -5.35
C PHE A 126 11.16 7.63 -6.83
N PHE A 127 11.63 6.67 -7.62
CA PHE A 127 11.59 6.69 -9.07
C PHE A 127 10.97 5.41 -9.63
N SER A 128 10.25 5.55 -10.74
CA SER A 128 9.83 4.41 -11.55
C SER A 128 11.06 3.75 -12.22
N PRO A 129 10.90 2.53 -12.79
CA PRO A 129 11.98 1.88 -13.53
C PRO A 129 12.51 2.70 -14.70
N GLU A 130 11.65 3.54 -15.30
CA GLU A 130 11.96 4.44 -16.41
C GLU A 130 12.68 5.72 -15.96
N GLY A 131 12.88 5.91 -14.65
CA GLY A 131 13.59 7.05 -14.07
C GLY A 131 12.72 8.27 -13.76
N ALA A 132 11.39 8.19 -13.95
CA ALA A 132 10.49 9.26 -13.56
C ALA A 132 10.37 9.34 -12.03
N CYS A 133 10.50 10.52 -11.43
CA CYS A 133 10.29 10.68 -9.99
C CYS A 133 8.79 10.59 -9.67
N ILE A 134 8.39 9.62 -8.86
CA ILE A 134 6.98 9.33 -8.56
C ILE A 134 6.55 9.76 -7.15
N LEU A 135 7.51 9.95 -6.24
CA LEU A 135 7.25 10.33 -4.86
C LEU A 135 8.49 10.98 -4.24
N ILE A 136 8.29 12.05 -3.48
CA ILE A 136 9.32 12.67 -2.65
C ILE A 136 8.83 12.65 -1.20
N ALA A 137 9.60 12.04 -0.31
CA ALA A 137 9.25 11.91 1.09
C ALA A 137 10.28 12.59 1.99
N GLY A 138 9.80 13.40 2.92
CA GLY A 138 10.61 14.02 3.96
C GLY A 138 9.93 13.96 5.33
N PRO A 139 10.56 14.55 6.36
CA PRO A 139 10.04 14.49 7.73
C PRO A 139 8.63 15.09 7.89
N LEU A 140 8.36 16.18 7.18
CA LEU A 140 7.10 16.93 7.31
C LEU A 140 6.08 16.56 6.24
N PHE A 141 6.54 16.25 5.03
CA PHE A 141 5.71 16.20 3.84
C PHE A 141 6.03 15.01 2.93
N VAL A 142 5.00 14.55 2.24
CA VAL A 142 5.06 13.64 1.09
C VAL A 142 4.54 14.41 -0.12
N SER A 143 5.31 14.47 -1.20
CA SER A 143 4.99 15.24 -2.40
C SER A 143 5.00 14.36 -3.64
N TYR A 144 4.08 14.64 -4.57
CA TYR A 144 3.90 13.88 -5.82
C TYR A 144 4.36 14.72 -7.02
N PRO A 145 5.55 14.45 -7.60
CA PRO A 145 5.95 15.06 -8.86
C PRO A 145 4.91 14.72 -9.94
N GLY A 146 4.47 15.74 -10.68
CA GLY A 146 3.55 15.58 -11.80
C GLY A 146 4.27 15.07 -13.04
#